data_AF-A0A0M0L770-F1
#
_entry.id   AF-A0A0M0L770-F1
#
_cell.length_a   1.000
_cell.length_b   1.000
_cell.length_c   1.000
_cell.angle_alpha   90.00
_cell.angle_beta   90.00
_cell.angle_gamma   90.00
#
_symmetry.space_group_name_H-M   'P 1'
#
loop_
_entity.id
_entity.type
_entity.pdbx_description
1 polymer ?
#
loop_
_entity_poly.entity_id
_entity_poly.type
_entity_poly.pdbx_seq_one_letter_code
_entity_poly.pdbx_strand_id
1 'polypeptide(L)' 'MKIKEVDSKVIIDDFEFYGQIEQEKYCSKCKFNLVYYDDFDTYFCPKCNSWIESKCSDPNCKYCPNRPEKPLSHK' A
#
# COMPACT_ATOMS: atom_id res chain seq x y z
N MET A 1 -8.91 -9.32 8.43
CA MET A 1 -7.85 -9.07 7.44
C MET A 1 -7.38 -10.38 6.87
N LYS A 2 -7.99 -10.75 5.75
CA LYS A 2 -7.48 -11.76 4.82
C LYS A 2 -6.72 -11.01 3.75
N ILE A 3 -5.49 -11.40 3.46
CA ILE A 3 -4.71 -10.81 2.38
C ILE A 3 -4.22 -11.93 1.47
N LYS A 4 -4.33 -11.73 0.17
CA LYS A 4 -3.84 -12.66 -0.85
C LYS A 4 -3.38 -11.91 -2.08
N GLU A 5 -2.46 -12.52 -2.82
CA GLU A 5 -2.00 -12.06 -4.12
C GLU A 5 -2.53 -13.01 -5.20
N VAL A 6 -3.09 -12.46 -6.28
CA VAL A 6 -3.64 -13.20 -7.43
C VAL A 6 -3.37 -12.36 -8.69
N ASP A 7 -2.68 -12.92 -9.69
CA ASP A 7 -2.45 -12.29 -11.01
C ASP A 7 -2.03 -10.80 -10.94
N SER A 8 -0.92 -10.51 -10.25
CA SER A 8 -0.39 -9.15 -10.05
C SER A 8 -1.33 -8.18 -9.31
N LYS A 9 -2.33 -8.71 -8.62
CA LYS A 9 -3.23 -7.95 -7.76
C LYS A 9 -3.13 -8.43 -6.32
N VAL A 10 -3.33 -7.49 -5.40
CA VAL A 10 -3.50 -7.77 -3.99
C VAL A 10 -4.96 -7.56 -3.61
N ILE A 11 -5.51 -8.53 -2.90
CA ILE A 11 -6.87 -8.50 -2.37
C ILE A 11 -6.76 -8.50 -0.85
N ILE A 12 -7.18 -7.40 -0.22
CA ILE A 12 -7.28 -7.28 1.24
C ILE A 12 -8.75 -7.20 1.61
N ASP A 13 -9.21 -8.24 2.31
CA ASP A 13 -10.63 -8.48 2.57
C ASP A 13 -11.42 -8.46 1.23
N ASP A 14 -12.19 -7.42 0.90
CA ASP A 14 -12.92 -7.27 -0.37
C ASP A 14 -12.38 -6.13 -1.27
N PHE A 15 -11.22 -5.57 -0.93
CA PHE A 15 -10.60 -4.49 -1.66
C PHE A 15 -9.45 -5.00 -2.52
N GLU A 16 -9.59 -4.83 -3.84
CA GLU A 16 -8.66 -5.29 -4.85
C GLU A 16 -7.94 -4.11 -5.51
N PHE A 17 -6.64 -4.26 -5.73
CA PHE A 17 -5.81 -3.29 -6.44
C PHE A 17 -4.58 -3.96 -7.03
N TYR A 18 -3.95 -3.32 -8.02
CA TYR A 18 -2.67 -3.77 -8.57
C TYR A 18 -1.54 -3.51 -7.58
N GLY A 19 -0.71 -4.52 -7.36
CA GLY A 19 0.30 -4.49 -6.33
C GLY A 19 0.87 -5.87 -6.00
N GLN A 20 1.75 -5.90 -5.01
CA GLN A 20 2.46 -7.12 -4.60
C GLN A 20 2.67 -7.16 -3.07
N ILE A 21 2.63 -8.35 -2.49
CA ILE A 21 2.95 -8.57 -1.07
C ILE A 21 4.45 -8.81 -0.94
N GLU A 22 5.14 -7.89 -0.27
CA GLU A 22 6.60 -7.96 -0.12
C GLU A 22 6.99 -8.98 0.95
N GLN A 23 7.66 -10.06 0.55
CA GLN A 23 8.08 -11.13 1.47
C GLN A 23 9.24 -10.70 2.40
N GLU A 24 10.05 -9.74 1.98
CA GLU A 24 11.28 -9.34 2.72
C GLU A 24 11.20 -7.93 3.32
N LYS A 25 10.09 -7.21 3.14
CA LYS A 25 9.90 -5.88 3.71
C LYS A 25 8.79 -5.89 4.76
N TYR A 26 9.09 -5.27 5.91
CA TYR A 26 8.22 -5.33 7.08
C TYR A 26 7.94 -3.94 7.65
N CYS A 27 6.73 -3.75 8.15
CA CYS A 27 6.36 -2.54 8.89
C CYS A 27 7.20 -2.41 10.16
N SER A 28 7.86 -1.26 10.34
CA SER A 28 8.69 -0.98 11.52
C SER A 28 7.90 -1.08 12.84
N LYS A 29 6.62 -0.72 12.82
CA LYS A 29 5.72 -0.68 13.99
C LYS A 29 5.13 -2.03 14.38
N CYS A 30 4.57 -2.77 13.42
CA CYS A 30 3.80 -4.00 13.71
C CYS A 30 4.40 -5.28 13.11
N LYS A 31 5.55 -5.17 12.43
CA LYS A 31 6.30 -6.27 11.79
C LYS A 31 5.53 -7.08 10.73
N PHE A 32 4.39 -6.57 10.27
CA PHE A 32 3.63 -7.18 9.17
C PHE A 32 4.31 -6.88 7.82
N ASN A 33 4.21 -7.81 6.87
CA ASN A 33 4.70 -7.62 5.50
C ASN A 33 4.10 -6.35 4.88
N LEU A 34 4.93 -5.58 4.20
CA LEU A 34 4.49 -4.43 3.44
C LEU A 34 3.84 -4.86 2.13
N VAL A 35 2.99 -4.00 1.60
CA VAL A 35 2.34 -4.19 0.31
C VAL A 35 2.72 -3.04 -0.59
N TYR A 36 3.24 -3.34 -1.78
CA TYR A 36 3.42 -2.37 -2.85
C TYR A 36 2.08 -2.08 -3.52
N TYR A 37 1.82 -0.81 -3.82
CA TYR A 37 0.59 -0.36 -4.47
C TYR A 37 0.95 0.43 -5.73
N ASP A 38 0.70 -0.18 -6.90
CA ASP A 38 1.11 0.32 -8.21
C ASP A 38 0.59 1.75 -8.50
N ASP A 39 -0.68 2.03 -8.19
CA ASP A 39 -1.31 3.34 -8.44
C ASP A 39 -0.61 4.51 -7.73
N PHE A 40 0.11 4.23 -6.65
CA PHE A 40 0.76 5.24 -5.82
C PHE A 40 2.28 5.11 -5.76
N ASP A 41 2.83 4.10 -6.45
CA ASP A 41 4.26 3.81 -6.55
C ASP A 41 4.98 3.87 -5.20
N THR A 42 4.37 3.25 -4.19
CA THR A 42 4.90 3.23 -2.82
C THR A 42 4.35 2.03 -2.05
N TYR A 43 4.91 1.81 -0.86
CA TYR A 43 4.47 0.73 0.01
C TYR A 43 3.57 1.25 1.13
N PHE A 44 2.77 0.34 1.67
CA PHE A 44 2.02 0.59 2.89
C PHE A 44 1.96 -0.63 3.78
N CYS A 45 1.64 -0.39 5.05
CA CYS A 45 1.35 -1.46 5.98
C CYS A 45 -0.17 -1.73 5.98
N PRO A 46 -0.64 -2.91 5.53
CA PRO A 46 -2.07 -3.22 5.49
C PRO A 46 -2.68 -3.39 6.89
N LYS A 47 -1.85 -3.79 7.87
CA LYS A 47 -2.29 -3.92 9.27
C LYS A 47 -2.48 -2.56 9.94
N CYS A 48 -1.54 -1.64 9.79
CA CYS A 48 -1.60 -0.27 10.34
C CYS A 48 -2.46 0.69 9.50
N ASN A 49 -2.77 0.33 8.26
CA ASN A 49 -3.42 1.18 7.27
C ASN A 49 -2.68 2.52 7.09
N SER A 50 -1.37 2.46 6.85
CA SER A 50 -0.52 3.65 6.72
C SER A 50 0.55 3.48 5.65
N TRP A 51 0.76 4.51 4.84
CA TRP A 51 1.90 4.63 3.93
C TRP A 51 3.22 4.56 4.71
N ILE A 52 4.27 4.01 4.10
CA ILE A 52 5.61 4.03 4.71
C ILE A 52 6.35 5.34 4.48
N GLU A 53 5.98 6.08 3.43
CA GLU A 53 6.62 7.31 2.99
C GLU A 53 5.61 8.46 2.93
N SER A 54 6.09 9.67 3.21
CA SER A 54 5.34 10.90 3.00
C SER A 54 5.20 11.22 1.50
N LYS A 55 4.32 12.17 1.14
CA LYS A 55 4.26 12.65 -0.25
C LYS A 55 5.58 13.37 -0.55
N CYS A 56 6.07 13.28 -1.79
CA CYS A 56 7.22 14.05 -2.20
C CYS A 56 6.84 15.53 -2.39
N SER A 57 7.85 16.40 -2.45
CA SER A 57 7.68 17.83 -2.72
C SER A 57 7.68 18.19 -4.21
N ASP A 58 7.78 17.19 -5.10
CA ASP A 58 7.80 17.41 -6.55
C ASP A 58 6.39 17.74 -7.06
N PRO A 59 6.15 18.97 -7.57
CA PRO A 59 4.85 19.36 -8.10
C PRO A 59 4.45 18.58 -9.36
N ASN A 60 5.40 17.93 -10.05
CA ASN A 60 5.16 17.15 -11.27
C ASN A 60 4.96 15.65 -11.00
N CYS A 61 5.03 15.20 -9.73
CA CYS A 61 4.81 13.80 -9.39
C CYS A 61 3.38 13.38 -9.75
N LYS A 62 3.23 12.35 -10.59
CA LYS A 62 1.90 11.84 -11.00
C LYS A 62 1.20 11.00 -9.92
N TYR A 63 1.94 10.45 -8.96
CA TYR A 63 1.41 9.53 -7.94
C TYR A 63 0.90 10.24 -6.68
N CYS A 64 1.69 11.18 -6.16
CA CYS A 64 1.40 11.84 -4.88
C CYS A 64 0.12 12.69 -4.84
N PRO A 65 -0.29 13.43 -5.90
CA PRO A 65 -1.48 14.27 -5.86
C PRO A 65 -2.76 13.48 -5.52
N ASN A 66 -2.92 12.29 -6.11
CA ASN A 66 -4.10 11.45 -5.93
C ASN A 66 -3.98 10.49 -4.74
N ARG A 67 -2.82 10.43 -4.07
CA ARG A 67 -2.62 9.49 -2.96
C ARG A 67 -3.51 9.87 -1.75
N PRO A 68 -4.42 8.99 -1.31
CA PRO A 68 -5.30 9.26 -0.18
C PRO A 68 -4.50 9.33 1.13
N GLU A 69 -5.11 9.87 2.19
CA GLU A 69 -4.48 9.92 3.51
C GLU A 69 -4.20 8.51 4.06
N LYS A 70 -5.12 7.57 3.84
CA LYS A 70 -4.99 6.15 4.20
C LYS A 70 -5.06 5.26 2.96
N PRO A 71 -4.22 4.21 2.86
CA PRO A 71 -4.20 3.28 1.71
C PRO A 71 -5.50 2.51 1.49
N LEU A 72 -6.15 2.06 2.58
CA LEU A 72 -7.39 1.28 2.55
C LEU A 72 -8.54 2.19 3.00
N SER A 73 -9.46 2.49 2.09
CA SER A 73 -10.58 3.42 2.31
C SER A 73 -11.71 2.88 3.19
N HIS A 74 -11.78 1.55 3.35
CA HIS A 74 -12.87 0.83 4.02
C HIS A 74 -12.52 0.45 5.48
N LYS A 75 -11.46 1.02 6.06
CA LYS A 75 -10.87 0.58 7.33
C LYS A 75 -10.52 1.71 8.29
#